data_AF-A0A090D2R2-F1
#
_entry.id   AF-A0A090D2R2-F1
#
_cell.length_a   1.000
_cell.length_b   1.000
_cell.length_c   1.000
_cell.angle_alpha   90.00
_cell.angle_beta   90.00
_cell.angle_gamma   90.00
#
_symmetry.space_group_name_H-M   'P 1'
#
loop_
_entity.id
_entity.type
_entity.pdbx_description
1 polymer ?
#
loop_
_entity_poly.entity_id
_entity_poly.type
_entity_poly.pdbx_seq_one_letter_code
_entity_poly.pdbx_strand_id
1 'polypeptide(L)'
;MCLNPKNSLKDLDRGLIFFMLEALCGNKNVQKILIFLFVNGKCYGTQLHRSLDTSLTPLQKALNRLEKGGLITSYYEGKTRLYQFNPAYPLLNELEQLLKKAYTLLPNHIKKDYYVVKEDPKETTSFKTKAQTLQAFWQRLIEINQLRFHAKTNSKEEKGWNGKGEGEVLVSKEGTNALIFNEKGIWQGKLGGEVSFSNVFRWTLDRQANVISLEHLRRGPDHPVFLFHLAPIGRNSLSSVDSHLCGGDIYFGQIHFDNHSLRLSWRVIGPKKNEEIDYYYS
;
A
#
# COMPACT_ATOMS: atom_id res chain seq x y z
N MET A 1 1.01 -48.17 10.86
CA MET A 1 0.77 -46.74 11.16
C MET A 1 1.63 -45.95 10.18
N CYS A 2 1.13 -45.74 8.96
CA CYS A 2 1.90 -45.16 7.86
C CYS A 2 1.64 -43.65 7.81
N LEU A 3 2.69 -42.87 8.13
CA LEU A 3 2.69 -41.42 7.97
C LEU A 3 2.57 -41.09 6.47
N ASN A 4 1.58 -40.26 6.14
CA ASN A 4 1.26 -39.87 4.76
C ASN A 4 2.28 -38.80 4.27
N PRO A 5 3.10 -39.05 3.24
CA PRO A 5 4.20 -38.15 2.85
C PRO A 5 3.77 -36.91 2.06
N LYS A 6 2.48 -36.72 1.77
CA LYS A 6 1.99 -35.66 0.87
C LYS A 6 1.82 -34.27 1.50
N ASN A 7 1.95 -34.12 2.83
CA ASN A 7 1.90 -32.82 3.49
C ASN A 7 3.28 -32.16 3.69
N SER A 8 4.39 -32.88 3.49
CA SER A 8 5.72 -32.32 3.84
C SER A 8 6.31 -31.39 2.77
N LEU A 9 6.04 -31.61 1.47
CA LEU A 9 6.62 -30.80 0.39
C LEU A 9 6.00 -29.40 0.29
N LYS A 10 4.70 -29.24 0.56
CA LYS A 10 4.02 -27.93 0.52
C LYS A 10 4.43 -27.02 1.68
N ASP A 11 4.73 -27.60 2.85
CA ASP A 11 5.21 -26.85 4.01
C ASP A 11 6.72 -26.54 3.91
N LEU A 12 7.51 -27.42 3.26
CA LEU A 12 8.91 -27.13 2.93
C LEU A 12 9.03 -25.94 1.95
N ASP A 13 8.17 -25.89 0.92
CA ASP A 13 8.13 -24.79 -0.06
C ASP A 13 7.70 -23.45 0.60
N ARG A 14 6.75 -23.49 1.54
CA ARG A 14 6.32 -22.30 2.29
C ARG A 14 7.43 -21.75 3.18
N GLY A 15 8.19 -22.63 3.85
CA GLY A 15 9.35 -22.23 4.65
C GLY A 15 10.49 -21.67 3.81
N LEU A 16 10.78 -22.29 2.65
CA LEU A 16 11.84 -21.86 1.75
C LEU A 16 11.57 -20.48 1.15
N ILE A 17 10.32 -20.22 0.74
CA ILE A 17 9.91 -18.92 0.20
C ILE A 17 9.98 -17.83 1.27
N PHE A 18 9.61 -18.12 2.52
CA PHE A 18 9.62 -17.12 3.57
C PHE A 18 11.03 -16.68 4.00
N PHE A 19 12.04 -17.54 3.89
CA PHE A 19 13.43 -17.25 4.28
C PHE A 19 14.41 -17.12 3.10
N MET A 20 13.90 -16.87 1.89
CA MET A 20 14.70 -16.95 0.65
C MET A 20 15.95 -16.04 0.61
N LEU A 21 15.95 -14.92 1.35
CA LEU A 21 17.10 -14.01 1.40
C LEU A 21 17.93 -14.18 2.67
N GLU A 22 17.54 -15.06 3.61
CA GLU A 22 18.20 -15.19 4.91
C GLU A 22 19.67 -15.56 4.74
N ALA A 23 19.98 -16.53 3.87
CA ALA A 23 21.35 -16.95 3.61
C ALA A 23 22.21 -15.80 3.03
N LEU A 24 21.65 -15.00 2.13
CA LEU A 24 22.32 -13.84 1.54
C LEU A 24 22.48 -12.68 2.54
N CYS A 25 21.46 -12.46 3.37
CA CYS A 25 21.40 -11.40 4.38
C CYS A 25 22.14 -11.77 5.68
N GLY A 26 22.56 -13.02 5.81
CA GLY A 26 23.21 -13.61 6.99
C GLY A 26 22.30 -13.82 8.20
N ASN A 27 21.07 -13.29 8.22
CA ASN A 27 20.01 -13.65 9.18
C ASN A 27 18.61 -13.17 8.71
N LYS A 28 17.57 -13.80 9.25
CA LYS A 28 16.15 -13.45 9.00
C LYS A 28 15.77 -12.02 9.34
N ASN A 29 16.41 -11.40 10.34
CA ASN A 29 16.05 -10.04 10.79
C ASN A 29 16.49 -8.99 9.76
N VAL A 30 17.65 -9.18 9.13
CA VAL A 30 18.10 -8.29 8.06
C VAL A 30 17.21 -8.43 6.84
N GLN A 31 16.85 -9.65 6.42
CA GLN A 31 15.86 -9.83 5.36
C GLN A 31 14.55 -9.07 5.70
N LYS A 32 14.01 -9.28 6.90
CA LYS A 32 12.80 -8.61 7.38
C LYS A 32 12.92 -7.08 7.28
N ILE A 33 14.00 -6.50 7.79
CA ILE A 33 14.23 -5.05 7.75
C ILE A 33 14.34 -4.54 6.31
N LEU A 34 15.09 -5.23 5.44
CA LEU A 34 15.31 -4.80 4.07
C LEU A 34 14.01 -4.83 3.25
N ILE A 35 13.22 -5.90 3.37
CA ILE A 35 11.90 -5.97 2.72
C ILE A 35 10.98 -4.87 3.25
N PHE A 36 10.97 -4.65 4.57
CA PHE A 36 10.16 -3.60 5.18
C PHE A 36 10.55 -2.20 4.69
N LEU A 37 11.85 -1.91 4.62
CA LEU A 37 12.36 -0.65 4.07
C LEU A 37 12.01 -0.49 2.59
N PHE A 38 12.07 -1.57 1.80
CA PHE A 38 11.67 -1.54 0.39
C PHE A 38 10.18 -1.18 0.22
N VAL A 39 9.31 -1.71 1.08
CA VAL A 39 7.87 -1.45 1.01
C VAL A 39 7.52 -0.03 1.50
N ASN A 40 8.12 0.42 2.61
CA ASN A 40 7.70 1.63 3.33
C ASN A 40 8.63 2.84 3.17
N GLY A 41 9.83 2.66 2.62
CA GLY A 41 10.87 3.68 2.47
C GLY A 41 11.64 4.01 3.76
N LYS A 42 10.96 4.02 4.92
CA LYS A 42 11.56 4.26 6.24
C LYS A 42 11.00 3.34 7.33
N CYS A 43 11.74 3.16 8.41
CA CYS A 43 11.29 2.37 9.57
C CYS A 43 11.92 2.83 10.90
N TYR A 44 11.35 2.40 12.02
CA TYR A 44 11.98 2.47 13.35
C TYR A 44 11.81 1.16 14.12
N GLY A 45 12.65 0.93 15.12
CA GLY A 45 12.73 -0.36 15.82
C GLY A 45 11.40 -0.84 16.41
N THR A 46 10.68 0.02 17.13
CA THR A 46 9.40 -0.33 17.76
C THR A 46 8.32 -0.68 16.74
N GLN A 47 8.32 -0.03 15.57
CA GLN A 47 7.41 -0.35 14.47
C GLN A 47 7.67 -1.74 13.92
N LEU A 48 8.93 -2.06 13.60
CA LEU A 48 9.32 -3.38 13.11
C LEU A 48 8.95 -4.48 14.10
N HIS A 49 9.17 -4.25 15.39
CA HIS A 49 8.81 -5.19 16.46
C HIS A 49 7.31 -5.53 16.44
N ARG A 50 6.46 -4.49 16.36
CA ARG A 50 5.00 -4.64 16.36
C ARG A 50 4.47 -5.26 15.06
N SER A 51 4.94 -4.79 13.92
CA SER A 51 4.43 -5.22 12.60
C SER A 51 4.89 -6.63 12.22
N LEU A 52 6.12 -7.02 12.58
CA LEU A 52 6.73 -8.29 12.13
C LEU A 52 6.82 -9.35 13.23
N ASP A 53 6.14 -9.11 14.36
CA ASP A 53 6.12 -9.95 15.57
C ASP A 53 7.50 -10.53 15.90
N THR A 54 8.47 -9.64 16.10
CA THR A 54 9.89 -10.01 16.30
C THR A 54 10.47 -9.20 17.44
N SER A 55 11.22 -9.84 18.33
CA SER A 55 11.84 -9.14 19.47
C SER A 55 12.65 -7.91 19.05
N LEU A 56 12.51 -6.81 19.79
CA LEU A 56 13.10 -5.52 19.46
C LEU A 56 14.64 -5.55 19.42
N THR A 57 15.28 -6.22 20.37
CA THR A 57 16.75 -6.20 20.52
C THR A 57 17.48 -6.79 19.30
N PRO A 58 17.10 -7.97 18.77
CA PRO A 58 17.66 -8.48 17.51
C PRO A 58 17.47 -7.54 16.30
N LEU A 59 16.32 -6.87 16.20
CA LEU A 59 16.06 -5.90 15.13
C LEU A 59 16.98 -4.68 15.25
N GLN A 60 17.14 -4.13 16.45
CA GLN A 60 18.06 -3.01 16.70
C GLN A 60 19.51 -3.37 16.39
N LYS A 61 19.96 -4.57 16.76
CA LYS A 61 21.31 -5.07 16.39
C LYS A 61 21.47 -5.15 14.87
N ALA A 62 20.45 -5.66 14.17
CA ALA A 62 20.46 -5.76 12.71
C ALA A 62 20.46 -4.38 12.03
N LEU A 63 19.66 -3.41 12.51
CA LEU A 63 19.67 -2.02 12.05
C LEU A 63 21.05 -1.38 12.23
N ASN A 64 21.65 -1.51 13.41
CA ASN A 64 22.99 -0.99 13.68
C ASN A 64 24.05 -1.63 12.76
N ARG A 65 23.92 -2.93 12.45
CA ARG A 65 24.82 -3.62 11.51
C ARG A 65 24.69 -3.06 10.09
N LEU A 66 23.46 -2.88 9.63
CA LEU A 66 23.17 -2.34 8.29
C LEU A 66 23.66 -0.89 8.15
N GLU A 67 23.50 -0.08 9.19
CA GLU A 67 23.95 1.31 9.21
C GLU A 67 25.48 1.40 9.19
N LYS A 68 26.17 0.60 10.02
CA LYS A 68 27.64 0.50 9.99
C LYS A 68 28.17 0.03 8.63
N GLY A 69 27.42 -0.81 7.93
CA GLY A 69 27.74 -1.26 6.58
C GLY A 69 27.44 -0.22 5.49
N GLY A 70 26.92 0.97 5.84
CA GLY A 70 26.61 2.04 4.91
C GLY A 70 25.38 1.80 4.02
N LEU A 71 24.66 0.69 4.22
CA LEU A 71 23.50 0.34 3.41
C LEU A 71 22.25 1.15 3.79
N ILE A 72 22.13 1.51 5.07
CA ILE A 72 21.07 2.39 5.56
C ILE A 72 21.69 3.58 6.29
N THR A 73 20.96 4.69 6.35
CA THR A 73 21.27 5.83 7.21
C THR A 73 20.15 6.05 8.21
N SER A 74 20.43 6.79 9.28
CA SER A 74 19.40 7.20 10.24
C SER A 74 19.35 8.70 10.44
N TYR A 75 18.18 9.17 10.88
CA TYR A 75 17.94 10.55 11.28
C TYR A 75 16.85 10.57 12.36
N TYR A 76 16.73 11.69 13.06
CA TYR A 76 15.70 11.86 14.09
C TYR A 76 14.52 12.66 13.56
N GLU A 77 13.31 12.17 13.81
CA GLU A 77 12.04 12.90 13.64
C GLU A 77 11.39 12.99 15.03
N GLY A 78 11.49 14.16 15.65
CA GLY A 78 11.19 14.32 17.08
C GLY A 78 12.13 13.47 17.96
N LYS A 79 11.55 12.60 18.80
CA LYS A 79 12.31 11.66 19.66
C LYS A 79 12.59 10.30 18.99
N THR A 80 12.01 10.07 17.81
CA THR A 80 12.09 8.77 17.14
C THR A 80 13.26 8.76 16.17
N ARG A 81 14.15 7.77 16.32
CA ARG A 81 15.22 7.50 15.35
C ARG A 81 14.66 6.66 14.21
N LEU A 82 14.65 7.23 13.01
CA LEU A 82 14.22 6.59 11.79
C LEU A 82 15.41 6.12 10.98
N TYR A 83 15.21 5.03 10.24
CA TYR A 83 16.17 4.45 9.32
C TYR A 83 15.58 4.40 7.92
N GLN A 84 16.41 4.64 6.91
CA GLN A 84 16.04 4.54 5.50
C GLN A 84 17.23 3.99 4.69
N PHE A 85 16.97 3.49 3.47
CA PHE A 85 18.07 3.16 2.56
C PHE A 85 18.97 4.37 2.32
N ASN A 86 20.29 4.15 2.32
CA ASN A 86 21.24 5.18 1.98
C ASN A 86 21.19 5.43 0.47
N PRO A 87 20.72 6.60 -0.02
CA PRO A 87 20.62 6.86 -1.45
C PRO A 87 21.98 6.84 -2.17
N ALA A 88 23.08 7.01 -1.42
CA ALA A 88 24.45 6.96 -1.93
C ALA A 88 25.05 5.54 -1.92
N TYR A 89 24.31 4.51 -1.52
CA TYR A 89 24.82 3.13 -1.54
C TYR A 89 24.99 2.64 -3.00
N PRO A 90 26.20 2.20 -3.42
CA PRO A 90 26.51 1.95 -4.83
C PRO A 90 25.61 0.90 -5.51
N LEU A 91 25.18 -0.14 -4.78
CA LEU A 91 24.38 -1.25 -5.30
C LEU A 91 22.90 -1.16 -4.89
N LEU A 92 22.41 0.04 -4.57
CA LEU A 92 21.05 0.21 -4.07
C LEU A 92 20.00 -0.23 -5.09
N ASN A 93 20.25 0.02 -6.37
CA ASN A 93 19.31 -0.32 -7.44
C ASN A 93 19.13 -1.84 -7.58
N GLU A 94 20.23 -2.58 -7.63
CA GLU A 94 20.25 -4.04 -7.72
C GLU A 94 19.61 -4.66 -6.48
N LEU A 95 19.88 -4.09 -5.30
CA LEU A 95 19.25 -4.52 -4.06
C LEU A 95 17.74 -4.29 -4.08
N GLU A 96 17.26 -3.13 -4.51
CA GLU A 96 15.82 -2.84 -4.61
C GLU A 96 15.13 -3.79 -5.59
N GLN A 97 15.76 -4.11 -6.73
CA GLN A 97 15.24 -5.10 -7.68
C GLN A 97 15.16 -6.51 -7.08
N LEU A 98 16.19 -6.93 -6.33
CA LEU A 98 16.18 -8.21 -5.62
C LEU A 98 15.08 -8.25 -4.55
N LEU A 99 14.96 -7.20 -3.74
CA LEU A 99 13.95 -7.09 -2.69
C LEU A 99 12.53 -7.04 -3.26
N LYS A 100 12.33 -6.35 -4.39
CA LYS A 100 11.09 -6.36 -5.14
C LYS A 100 10.70 -7.78 -5.54
N LYS A 101 11.63 -8.53 -6.14
CA LYS A 101 11.38 -9.92 -6.54
C LYS A 101 11.05 -10.79 -5.34
N ALA A 102 11.83 -10.69 -4.26
CA ALA A 102 11.57 -11.43 -3.03
C ALA A 102 10.20 -11.11 -2.43
N TYR A 103 9.83 -9.82 -2.36
CA TYR A 103 8.54 -9.39 -1.88
C TYR A 103 7.39 -9.93 -2.74
N THR A 104 7.50 -9.89 -4.07
CA THR A 104 6.45 -10.42 -4.97
C THR A 104 6.20 -11.91 -4.78
N LEU A 105 7.22 -12.66 -4.38
CA LEU A 105 7.14 -14.10 -4.12
C LEU A 105 6.59 -14.46 -2.73
N LEU A 106 6.48 -13.50 -1.79
CA LEU A 106 5.92 -13.77 -0.47
C LEU A 106 4.43 -14.19 -0.54
N PRO A 107 3.96 -15.04 0.38
CA PRO A 107 2.54 -15.31 0.55
C PRO A 107 1.73 -14.03 0.84
N ASN A 108 0.50 -13.92 0.33
CA ASN A 108 -0.30 -12.70 0.45
C ASN A 108 -0.63 -12.29 1.88
N HIS A 109 -0.89 -13.26 2.75
CA HIS A 109 -1.19 -12.98 4.15
C HIS A 109 0.01 -12.34 4.89
N ILE A 110 1.24 -12.65 4.47
CA ILE A 110 2.47 -12.07 5.03
C ILE A 110 2.77 -10.68 4.46
N LYS A 111 2.46 -10.44 3.18
CA LYS A 111 2.76 -9.17 2.49
C LYS A 111 2.18 -7.94 3.22
N LYS A 112 1.04 -8.12 3.90
CA LYS A 112 0.38 -7.07 4.70
C LYS A 112 1.18 -6.68 5.95
N ASP A 113 1.84 -7.63 6.60
CA ASP A 113 2.67 -7.38 7.80
C ASP A 113 3.85 -6.45 7.51
N TYR A 114 4.29 -6.43 6.24
CA TYR A 114 5.34 -5.55 5.76
C TYR A 114 4.86 -4.17 5.30
N TYR A 115 3.55 -3.92 5.22
CA TYR A 115 3.02 -2.62 4.81
C TYR A 115 2.49 -1.87 6.02
N VAL A 116 3.02 -0.67 6.24
CA VAL A 116 2.53 0.22 7.30
C VAL A 116 1.64 1.29 6.71
N VAL A 117 0.45 1.34 7.28
CA VAL A 117 -0.53 2.38 7.04
C VAL A 117 0.01 3.74 7.54
N LYS A 118 0.08 4.75 6.67
CA LYS A 118 0.64 6.07 7.02
C LYS A 118 -0.38 6.84 7.86
N GLU A 119 -0.21 6.88 9.19
CA GLU A 119 -1.08 7.66 10.08
C GLU A 119 -0.98 9.17 9.76
N ASP A 120 -2.11 9.89 9.81
CA ASP A 120 -2.12 11.35 9.67
C ASP A 120 -1.95 11.98 11.07
N PRO A 121 -0.98 12.88 11.33
CA PRO A 121 -0.60 13.31 12.68
C PRO A 121 -1.65 14.07 13.50
N LYS A 122 -2.85 14.33 12.97
CA LYS A 122 -3.87 15.22 13.55
C LYS A 122 -5.05 14.50 14.22
N GLU A 123 -4.85 13.33 14.82
CA GLU A 123 -5.92 12.65 15.56
C GLU A 123 -6.04 13.14 17.02
N THR A 124 -7.08 13.96 17.28
CA THR A 124 -7.48 14.43 18.62
C THR A 124 -8.52 13.51 19.27
N THR A 125 -8.49 13.49 20.61
CA THR A 125 -9.15 12.69 21.67
C THR A 125 -10.67 12.39 21.63
N SER A 126 -11.34 12.39 20.47
CA SER A 126 -12.78 12.07 20.38
C SER A 126 -13.03 10.81 19.56
N PHE A 127 -13.61 9.80 20.23
CA PHE A 127 -13.89 8.47 19.68
C PHE A 127 -15.07 8.48 18.70
N LYS A 128 -14.84 8.06 17.45
CA LYS A 128 -15.89 7.59 16.52
C LYS A 128 -15.85 6.06 16.44
N THR A 129 -17.02 5.43 16.39
CA THR A 129 -17.12 3.99 16.07
C THR A 129 -16.78 3.73 14.60
N LYS A 130 -16.38 2.51 14.24
CA LYS A 130 -16.14 2.12 12.84
C LYS A 130 -17.33 2.45 11.93
N ALA A 131 -18.55 2.15 12.39
CA ALA A 131 -19.78 2.45 11.66
C ALA A 131 -19.95 3.96 11.40
N GLN A 132 -19.68 4.80 12.41
CA GLN A 132 -19.75 6.26 12.26
C GLN A 132 -18.69 6.80 11.31
N THR A 133 -17.45 6.31 11.39
CA THR A 133 -16.38 6.69 10.44
C THR A 133 -16.78 6.31 9.02
N LEU A 134 -17.25 5.08 8.82
CA LEU A 134 -17.64 4.58 7.50
C LEU A 134 -18.84 5.34 6.92
N GLN A 135 -19.83 5.65 7.76
CA GLN A 135 -20.97 6.47 7.35
C GLN A 135 -20.54 7.90 6.97
N ALA A 136 -19.63 8.52 7.73
CA ALA A 136 -19.10 9.84 7.40
C ALA A 136 -18.33 9.82 6.06
N PHE A 137 -17.52 8.77 5.84
CA PHE A 137 -16.83 8.56 4.57
C PHE A 137 -17.82 8.39 3.41
N TRP A 138 -18.88 7.60 3.61
CA TRP A 138 -19.93 7.41 2.59
C TRP A 138 -20.64 8.71 2.22
N GLN A 139 -20.98 9.57 3.20
CA GLN A 139 -21.55 10.88 2.91
C GLN A 139 -20.57 11.74 2.10
N ARG A 140 -19.29 11.69 2.44
CA ARG A 140 -18.27 12.43 1.68
C ARG A 140 -18.18 11.97 0.22
N LEU A 141 -18.26 10.67 -0.05
CA LEU A 141 -18.24 10.15 -1.42
C LEU A 141 -19.39 10.69 -2.29
N ILE A 142 -20.54 10.98 -1.69
CA ILE A 142 -21.72 11.50 -2.43
C ILE A 142 -21.50 12.93 -2.94
N GLU A 143 -20.68 13.72 -2.24
CA GLU A 143 -20.47 15.15 -2.52
C GLU A 143 -19.35 15.43 -3.51
N ILE A 144 -18.50 14.43 -3.78
CA ILE A 144 -17.34 14.56 -4.67
C ILE A 144 -17.79 14.93 -6.08
N ASN A 145 -17.12 15.92 -6.66
CA ASN A 145 -17.37 16.35 -8.03
C ASN A 145 -16.09 16.71 -8.80
N GLN A 146 -14.95 16.78 -8.13
CA GLN A 146 -13.65 17.02 -8.75
C GLN A 146 -12.63 16.02 -8.26
N LEU A 147 -11.62 15.79 -9.09
CA LEU A 147 -10.46 14.99 -8.74
C LEU A 147 -9.17 15.65 -9.23
N ARG A 148 -8.11 15.46 -8.46
CA ARG A 148 -6.72 15.64 -8.87
C ARG A 148 -5.95 14.41 -8.45
N PHE A 149 -5.00 13.94 -9.23
CA PHE A 149 -4.13 12.85 -8.78
C PHE A 149 -2.69 13.04 -9.21
N HIS A 150 -1.78 12.54 -8.41
CA HIS A 150 -0.35 12.52 -8.69
C HIS A 150 0.12 11.07 -8.69
N ALA A 151 0.72 10.62 -9.80
CA ALA A 151 1.38 9.32 -9.85
C ALA A 151 2.89 9.52 -9.81
N LYS A 152 3.56 8.67 -9.03
CA LYS A 152 5.00 8.61 -8.90
C LYS A 152 5.45 7.17 -8.96
N THR A 153 6.48 6.91 -9.76
CA THR A 153 7.19 5.63 -9.70
C THR A 153 8.34 5.72 -8.70
N ASN A 154 8.51 4.67 -7.90
CA ASN A 154 9.73 4.40 -7.15
C ASN A 154 10.64 3.42 -7.91
N SER A 155 10.31 3.08 -9.17
CA SER A 155 11.21 2.35 -10.06
C SER A 155 12.21 3.31 -10.71
N LYS A 156 13.50 2.95 -10.77
CA LYS A 156 14.49 3.70 -11.56
C LYS A 156 14.42 3.38 -13.06
N GLU A 157 13.60 2.40 -13.46
CA GLU A 157 13.33 2.12 -14.87
C GLU A 157 12.48 3.24 -15.50
N GLU A 158 12.86 3.73 -16.68
CA GLU A 158 12.29 4.92 -17.34
C GLU A 158 10.77 4.88 -17.61
N LYS A 159 10.13 3.70 -17.56
CA LYS A 159 8.73 3.47 -17.99
C LYS A 159 7.67 3.64 -16.88
N GLY A 160 7.96 4.39 -15.83
CA GLY A 160 7.03 4.60 -14.72
C GLY A 160 6.02 5.74 -14.95
N TRP A 161 4.87 5.68 -14.28
CA TRP A 161 3.82 6.69 -14.39
C TRP A 161 4.18 7.87 -13.49
N ASN A 162 4.84 8.87 -14.06
CA ASN A 162 5.15 10.12 -13.38
C ASN A 162 4.36 11.25 -14.02
N GLY A 163 3.54 11.93 -13.23
CA GLY A 163 2.74 13.04 -13.71
C GLY A 163 1.58 13.37 -12.78
N LYS A 164 0.73 14.27 -13.26
CA LYS A 164 -0.45 14.74 -12.56
C LYS A 164 -1.65 14.70 -13.48
N GLY A 165 -2.82 14.39 -12.95
CA GLY A 165 -4.07 14.52 -13.66
C GLY A 165 -5.08 15.33 -12.86
N GLU A 166 -5.98 16.00 -13.56
CA GLU A 166 -7.09 16.74 -12.98
C GLU A 166 -8.34 16.58 -13.82
N GLY A 167 -9.50 16.64 -13.19
CA GLY A 167 -10.76 16.41 -13.88
C GLY A 167 -11.97 16.43 -12.96
N GLU A 168 -13.08 16.06 -13.56
CA GLU A 168 -14.38 16.01 -12.92
C GLU A 168 -14.78 14.58 -12.56
N VAL A 169 -15.65 14.47 -11.55
CA VAL A 169 -16.28 13.23 -11.14
C VAL A 169 -17.78 13.42 -11.19
N LEU A 170 -18.47 12.62 -12.00
CA LEU A 170 -19.92 12.49 -11.91
C LEU A 170 -20.26 11.29 -11.03
N VAL A 171 -20.83 11.55 -9.86
CA VAL A 171 -21.26 10.52 -8.91
C VAL A 171 -22.74 10.22 -9.12
N SER A 172 -23.07 8.96 -9.40
CA SER A 172 -24.45 8.47 -9.45
C SER A 172 -24.69 7.37 -8.42
N LYS A 173 -25.93 7.25 -7.94
CA LYS A 173 -26.33 6.21 -6.98
C LYS A 173 -26.88 4.99 -7.72
N GLU A 174 -26.42 3.81 -7.35
CA GLU A 174 -26.96 2.52 -7.79
C GLU A 174 -27.56 1.82 -6.56
N GLY A 175 -28.88 1.95 -6.38
CA GLY A 175 -29.56 1.48 -5.17
C GLY A 175 -29.15 2.26 -3.90
N THR A 176 -29.18 1.58 -2.75
CA THR A 176 -28.91 2.19 -1.43
C THR A 176 -27.45 2.10 -0.98
N ASN A 177 -26.68 1.24 -1.65
CA ASN A 177 -25.38 0.78 -1.17
C ASN A 177 -24.25 0.95 -2.19
N ALA A 178 -24.53 1.38 -3.42
CA ALA A 178 -23.48 1.58 -4.43
C ALA A 178 -23.49 3.01 -4.99
N LEU A 179 -22.28 3.53 -5.24
CA LEU A 179 -22.02 4.76 -5.97
C LEU A 179 -21.17 4.44 -7.19
N ILE A 180 -21.48 5.05 -8.32
CA ILE A 180 -20.69 4.98 -9.55
C ILE A 180 -20.03 6.32 -9.79
N PHE A 181 -18.71 6.30 -9.81
CA PHE A 181 -17.87 7.46 -10.12
C PHE A 181 -17.52 7.37 -11.59
N ASN A 182 -17.96 8.34 -12.39
CA ASN A 182 -17.52 8.52 -13.76
C ASN A 182 -16.52 9.67 -13.78
N GLU A 183 -15.25 9.32 -13.91
CA GLU A 183 -14.13 10.26 -13.92
C GLU A 183 -13.75 10.59 -15.36
N LYS A 184 -13.49 11.87 -15.62
CA LYS A 184 -12.92 12.35 -16.89
C LYS A 184 -12.02 13.54 -16.62
N GLY A 185 -10.92 13.64 -17.35
CA GLY A 185 -9.99 14.74 -17.18
C GLY A 185 -8.79 14.67 -18.09
N ILE A 186 -7.79 15.47 -17.74
CA ILE A 186 -6.53 15.59 -18.47
C ILE A 186 -5.39 15.11 -17.59
N TRP A 187 -4.51 14.30 -18.16
CA TRP A 187 -3.26 13.84 -17.58
C TRP A 187 -2.08 14.54 -18.24
N GLN A 188 -1.16 15.06 -17.43
CA GLN A 188 0.11 15.64 -17.84
C GLN A 188 1.26 14.74 -17.37
N GLY A 189 1.93 14.09 -18.32
CA GLY A 189 3.12 13.29 -18.05
C GLY A 189 4.41 14.11 -17.97
N LYS A 190 5.53 13.47 -17.62
CA LYS A 190 6.87 14.10 -17.55
C LYS A 190 7.30 14.87 -18.81
N LEU A 191 6.88 14.44 -19.99
CA LEU A 191 7.25 15.03 -21.28
C LEU A 191 6.33 16.19 -21.69
N GLY A 192 5.44 16.65 -20.80
CA GLY A 192 4.55 17.79 -21.03
C GLY A 192 3.35 17.51 -21.95
N GLY A 193 3.25 16.31 -22.52
CA GLY A 193 2.09 15.89 -23.31
C GLY A 193 0.83 15.74 -22.45
N GLU A 194 -0.27 16.28 -22.95
CA GLU A 194 -1.60 16.13 -22.37
C GLU A 194 -2.34 14.96 -23.01
N VAL A 195 -2.91 14.09 -22.18
CA VAL A 195 -3.70 12.94 -22.61
C VAL A 195 -5.00 12.94 -21.83
N SER A 196 -6.13 12.84 -22.51
CA SER A 196 -7.40 12.68 -21.83
C SER A 196 -7.50 11.29 -21.20
N PHE A 197 -8.10 11.19 -20.02
CA PHE A 197 -8.39 9.93 -19.37
C PHE A 197 -9.87 9.83 -19.01
N SER A 198 -10.35 8.59 -18.87
CA SER A 198 -11.65 8.31 -18.26
C SER A 198 -11.59 7.02 -17.44
N ASN A 199 -12.17 7.05 -16.25
CA ASN A 199 -12.35 5.88 -15.40
C ASN A 199 -13.80 5.77 -14.96
N VAL A 200 -14.22 4.54 -14.71
CA VAL A 200 -15.50 4.26 -14.06
C VAL A 200 -15.23 3.37 -12.87
N PHE A 201 -15.55 3.86 -11.68
CA PHE A 201 -15.37 3.12 -10.42
C PHE A 201 -16.71 2.86 -9.76
N ARG A 202 -16.84 1.70 -9.13
CA ARG A 202 -17.96 1.36 -8.25
C ARG A 202 -17.47 1.30 -6.81
N TRP A 203 -18.11 2.08 -5.95
CA TRP A 203 -17.96 2.04 -4.51
C TRP A 203 -19.17 1.33 -3.91
N THR A 204 -18.98 0.23 -3.18
CA THR A 204 -20.09 -0.52 -2.58
C THR A 204 -19.93 -0.60 -1.06
N LEU A 205 -20.90 -0.06 -0.33
CA LEU A 205 -20.94 -0.01 1.13
C LEU A 205 -21.63 -1.25 1.71
N ASP A 206 -20.90 -1.99 2.55
CA ASP A 206 -21.43 -3.05 3.40
C ASP A 206 -21.45 -2.59 4.88
N ARG A 207 -22.65 -2.25 5.36
CA ARG A 207 -22.85 -1.77 6.73
C ARG A 207 -22.76 -2.88 7.78
N GLN A 208 -23.04 -4.12 7.42
CA GLN A 208 -22.98 -5.25 8.35
C GLN A 208 -21.52 -5.61 8.61
N ALA A 209 -20.72 -5.74 7.54
CA ALA A 209 -19.29 -6.03 7.64
C ALA A 209 -18.44 -4.80 8.02
N ASN A 210 -19.01 -3.59 8.03
CA ASN A 210 -18.30 -2.33 8.25
C ASN A 210 -17.12 -2.13 7.28
N VAL A 211 -17.35 -2.44 6.01
CA VAL A 211 -16.37 -2.26 4.94
C VAL A 211 -17.00 -1.56 3.75
N ILE A 212 -16.13 -1.00 2.91
CA ILE A 212 -16.51 -0.48 1.60
C ILE A 212 -15.56 -1.06 0.55
N SER A 213 -16.10 -1.57 -0.54
CA SER A 213 -15.28 -2.06 -1.67
C SER A 213 -15.11 -0.97 -2.72
N LEU A 214 -14.00 -1.06 -3.44
CA LEU A 214 -13.74 -0.31 -4.66
C LEU A 214 -13.48 -1.28 -5.81
N GLU A 215 -14.12 -1.05 -6.94
CA GLU A 215 -14.01 -1.84 -8.17
C GLU A 215 -13.84 -0.93 -9.38
N HIS A 216 -13.03 -1.34 -10.36
CA HIS A 216 -12.89 -0.63 -11.64
C HIS A 216 -13.76 -1.30 -12.71
N LEU A 217 -14.60 -0.53 -13.40
CA LEU A 217 -15.56 -1.01 -14.40
C LEU A 217 -15.04 -0.92 -15.84
N ARG A 218 -13.72 -0.96 -16.08
CA ARG A 218 -13.12 -0.94 -17.44
C ARG A 218 -13.58 -2.06 -18.36
N ARG A 219 -14.13 -3.15 -17.81
CA ARG A 219 -14.68 -4.28 -18.59
C ARG A 219 -16.21 -4.25 -18.65
N GLY A 220 -16.82 -3.14 -18.27
CA GLY A 220 -18.26 -2.98 -18.13
C GLY A 220 -18.78 -3.29 -16.72
N PRO A 221 -20.05 -2.94 -16.44
CA PRO A 221 -20.67 -3.04 -15.11
C PRO A 221 -20.89 -4.49 -14.64
N ASP A 222 -21.00 -5.43 -15.58
CA ASP A 222 -21.21 -6.87 -15.31
C ASP A 222 -19.92 -7.64 -15.08
N HIS A 223 -18.77 -7.03 -15.36
CA HIS A 223 -17.44 -7.62 -15.19
C HIS A 223 -16.52 -6.69 -14.39
N PRO A 224 -16.91 -6.32 -13.15
CA PRO A 224 -16.10 -5.44 -12.32
C PRO A 224 -14.73 -6.05 -12.05
N VAL A 225 -13.69 -5.22 -12.13
CA VAL A 225 -12.35 -5.57 -11.67
C VAL A 225 -12.25 -5.12 -10.21
N PHE A 226 -12.48 -6.05 -9.29
CA PHE A 226 -12.31 -5.79 -7.86
C PHE A 226 -10.92 -5.25 -7.55
N LEU A 227 -10.84 -4.23 -6.70
CA LEU A 227 -9.56 -3.62 -6.30
C LEU A 227 -9.23 -3.87 -4.85
N PHE A 228 -10.12 -3.59 -3.89
CA PHE A 228 -9.91 -3.94 -2.47
C PHE A 228 -11.16 -3.64 -1.62
N HIS A 229 -11.19 -4.21 -0.42
CA HIS A 229 -12.04 -3.75 0.67
C HIS A 229 -11.26 -2.79 1.55
N LEU A 230 -11.89 -1.70 1.97
CA LEU A 230 -11.38 -0.78 2.98
C LEU A 230 -12.19 -0.92 4.27
N ALA A 231 -11.51 -0.89 5.40
CA ALA A 231 -12.12 -0.82 6.73
C ALA A 231 -11.64 0.42 7.48
N PRO A 232 -12.48 1.02 8.35
CA PRO A 232 -12.06 2.11 9.23
C PRO A 232 -10.93 1.68 10.17
N ILE A 233 -9.88 2.51 10.21
CA ILE A 233 -8.74 2.34 11.12
C ILE A 233 -8.59 3.50 12.11
N GLY A 234 -9.26 4.63 11.85
CA GLY A 234 -9.28 5.81 12.71
C GLY A 234 -10.59 6.59 12.57
N ARG A 235 -10.59 7.86 12.99
CA ARG A 235 -11.80 8.72 12.98
C ARG A 235 -12.20 9.13 11.56
N ASN A 236 -11.19 9.33 10.73
CA ASN A 236 -11.26 9.99 9.43
C ASN A 236 -10.37 9.24 8.41
N SER A 237 -10.13 7.94 8.65
CA SER A 237 -9.20 7.14 7.88
C SER A 237 -9.66 5.69 7.71
N LEU A 238 -9.44 5.15 6.51
CA LEU A 238 -9.69 3.75 6.18
C LEU A 238 -8.44 3.13 5.53
N SER A 239 -8.29 1.82 5.62
CA SER A 239 -7.19 1.10 4.98
C SER A 239 -7.64 -0.24 4.42
N SER A 240 -6.93 -0.74 3.41
CA SER A 240 -7.19 -2.02 2.77
C SER A 240 -7.17 -3.16 3.80
N VAL A 241 -8.25 -3.95 3.84
CA VAL A 241 -8.39 -5.12 4.71
C VAL A 241 -7.37 -6.18 4.31
N ASP A 242 -7.15 -6.39 3.00
CA ASP A 242 -6.16 -7.30 2.46
C ASP A 242 -5.44 -6.67 1.26
N SER A 243 -4.24 -7.20 0.97
CA SER A 243 -3.56 -6.86 -0.27
C SER A 243 -4.23 -7.59 -1.44
N HIS A 244 -4.81 -6.84 -2.38
CA HIS A 244 -5.43 -7.46 -3.55
C HIS A 244 -4.36 -7.82 -4.57
N LEU A 245 -4.43 -9.05 -5.10
CA LEU A 245 -3.63 -9.50 -6.21
C LEU A 245 -4.40 -9.34 -7.52
N CYS A 246 -3.91 -8.48 -8.41
CA CYS A 246 -4.39 -8.41 -9.78
C CYS A 246 -3.22 -8.61 -10.75
N GLY A 247 -3.21 -9.69 -11.53
CA GLY A 247 -2.20 -9.93 -12.56
C GLY A 247 -0.75 -10.02 -12.06
N GLY A 248 -0.54 -10.33 -10.77
CA GLY A 248 0.78 -10.38 -10.12
C GLY A 248 1.19 -9.08 -9.42
N ASP A 249 0.42 -8.00 -9.58
CA ASP A 249 0.59 -6.75 -8.84
C ASP A 249 -0.19 -6.80 -7.51
N ILE A 250 0.41 -6.21 -6.48
CA ILE A 250 -0.11 -6.13 -5.10
C ILE A 250 -0.55 -4.69 -4.87
N TYR A 251 -1.80 -4.52 -4.47
CA TYR A 251 -2.42 -3.22 -4.23
C TYR A 251 -2.66 -2.99 -2.74
N PHE A 252 -2.22 -1.83 -2.24
CA PHE A 252 -2.64 -1.29 -0.94
C PHE A 252 -3.37 0.02 -1.17
N GLY A 253 -4.49 0.18 -0.45
CA GLY A 253 -5.30 1.39 -0.47
C GLY A 253 -5.36 2.01 0.91
N GLN A 254 -5.16 3.32 0.99
CA GLN A 254 -5.39 4.09 2.20
C GLN A 254 -6.22 5.32 1.89
N ILE A 255 -7.18 5.60 2.76
CA ILE A 255 -8.03 6.77 2.71
C ILE A 255 -7.75 7.64 3.93
N HIS A 256 -7.64 8.94 3.69
CA HIS A 256 -7.81 9.99 4.69
C HIS A 256 -8.84 10.99 4.17
N PHE A 257 -9.75 11.45 5.01
CA PHE A 257 -10.78 12.39 4.60
C PHE A 257 -11.12 13.40 5.68
N ASP A 258 -11.62 14.55 5.26
CA ASP A 258 -12.20 15.55 6.14
C ASP A 258 -13.56 15.99 5.59
N ASN A 259 -14.05 17.13 6.05
CA ASN A 259 -15.35 17.65 5.65
C ASN A 259 -15.34 18.22 4.21
N HIS A 260 -14.18 18.40 3.58
CA HIS A 260 -14.02 19.15 2.33
C HIS A 260 -13.24 18.38 1.27
N SER A 261 -12.53 17.33 1.66
CA SER A 261 -11.66 16.59 0.76
C SER A 261 -11.51 15.14 1.19
N LEU A 262 -11.13 14.32 0.22
CA LEU A 262 -10.80 12.92 0.38
C LEU A 262 -9.48 12.66 -0.34
N ARG A 263 -8.51 12.08 0.35
CA ARG A 263 -7.29 11.55 -0.26
C ARG A 263 -7.33 10.03 -0.30
N LEU A 264 -7.14 9.46 -1.48
CA LEU A 264 -6.93 8.03 -1.70
C LEU A 264 -5.50 7.79 -2.18
N SER A 265 -4.70 7.15 -1.33
CA SER A 265 -3.32 6.74 -1.63
C SER A 265 -3.28 5.29 -2.06
N TRP A 266 -2.72 5.04 -3.24
CA TRP A 266 -2.50 3.73 -3.84
C TRP A 266 -1.03 3.38 -3.75
N ARG A 267 -0.71 2.17 -3.32
CA ARG A 267 0.62 1.59 -3.46
C ARG A 267 0.52 0.33 -4.29
N VAL A 268 1.20 0.30 -5.43
CA VAL A 268 1.19 -0.82 -6.36
C VAL A 268 2.59 -1.40 -6.50
N ILE A 269 2.78 -2.64 -6.04
CA ILE A 269 4.05 -3.35 -6.14
C ILE A 269 3.82 -4.64 -6.91
N GLY A 270 4.48 -4.80 -8.05
CA GLY A 270 4.45 -6.04 -8.81
C GLY A 270 5.67 -6.17 -9.71
N PRO A 271 5.82 -7.26 -10.48
CA PRO A 271 7.07 -7.56 -11.21
C PRO A 271 7.59 -6.38 -12.05
N LYS A 272 6.68 -5.64 -12.70
CA LYS A 272 6.99 -4.50 -13.56
C LYS A 272 6.64 -3.14 -12.96
N LYS A 273 6.06 -3.09 -11.76
CA LYS A 273 5.50 -1.86 -11.18
C LYS A 273 6.04 -1.59 -9.78
N ASN A 274 6.26 -0.31 -9.49
CA ASN A 274 6.59 0.14 -8.14
C ASN A 274 6.02 1.54 -7.95
N GLU A 275 4.70 1.66 -8.01
CA GLU A 275 4.00 2.94 -8.13
C GLU A 275 3.38 3.36 -6.80
N GLU A 276 3.29 4.67 -6.62
CA GLU A 276 2.46 5.34 -5.62
C GLU A 276 1.57 6.35 -6.36
N ILE A 277 0.26 6.31 -6.12
CA ILE A 277 -0.69 7.24 -6.75
C ILE A 277 -1.55 7.85 -5.66
N ASP A 278 -1.56 9.17 -5.57
CA ASP A 278 -2.40 9.91 -4.65
C ASP A 278 -3.52 10.59 -5.42
N TYR A 279 -4.76 10.15 -5.20
CA TYR A 279 -5.96 10.86 -5.63
C TYR A 279 -6.44 11.79 -4.54
N TYR A 280 -6.84 12.99 -4.93
CA TYR A 280 -7.41 14.05 -4.11
C TYR A 280 -8.75 14.41 -4.72
N TYR A 281 -9.83 14.04 -4.03
CA TYR A 281 -11.19 14.35 -4.41
C TYR A 281 -11.72 15.51 -3.57
N SER A 282 -12.47 16.40 -4.20
CA SER A 282 -13.16 17.54 -3.57
C SER A 282 -14.60 17.66 -4.02
#